data_AF-A0ABD1USB5-F1
#
_entry.id   AF-A0ABD1USB5-F1
#
_cell.length_a   1.000
_cell.length_b   1.000
_cell.length_c   1.000
_cell.angle_alpha   90.00
_cell.angle_beta   90.00
_cell.angle_gamma   90.00
#
_symmetry.space_group_name_H-M   'P 1'
#
loop_
_entity.id
_entity.type
_entity.pdbx_description
1 polymer ?
#
loop_
_entity_poly.entity_id
_entity_poly.type
_entity_poly.pdbx_seq_one_letter_code
_entity_poly.pdbx_strand_id
1 'polypeptide(L)'
;MAYGGGVFAISYPLAKALDKMQDRNRGPTHQITRCPLANMFTNNQRQEERTGKYGTPRVQYLQELVTQFQNASNEESKEKIVANLANFAYDPFNYTFLRQLNVLELFLDCITEPNERLVEFGIGGICNSCADPANAAVVTQCGGIPLVIQCLSSPVRNTVNYALGALYYLCNELNKEDILKPEVVDVIKRYAASAISVSFSNLAHAFLDKHVQTEDHVSLRKDIEPNEETHTGGNDSYMELDTYPEETNIRS
;
A
#
# COMPACT_ATOMS: atom_id res chain seq x y z
N MET A 1 -22.08 -17.76 11.52
CA MET A 1 -21.93 -18.34 10.17
C MET A 1 -20.53 -18.92 10.07
N ALA A 2 -20.43 -20.24 9.84
CA ALA A 2 -19.17 -20.92 9.60
C ALA A 2 -18.66 -20.51 8.21
N TYR A 3 -17.51 -19.84 8.14
CA TYR A 3 -16.79 -19.70 6.88
C TYR A 3 -16.10 -21.03 6.59
N GLY A 4 -16.80 -21.88 5.84
CA GLY A 4 -16.22 -23.04 5.17
C GLY A 4 -15.18 -22.60 4.15
N GLY A 5 -14.21 -23.48 3.90
CA GLY A 5 -13.06 -23.26 3.04
C GLY A 5 -13.35 -22.42 1.81
N GLY A 6 -12.79 -21.22 1.79
CA GLY A 6 -12.95 -20.26 0.72
C GLY A 6 -11.70 -19.40 0.68
N VAL A 7 -11.01 -19.48 -0.45
CA VAL A 7 -9.98 -18.56 -0.97
C VAL A 7 -9.80 -17.30 -0.11
N PHE A 8 -8.62 -17.13 0.47
CA PHE A 8 -8.23 -15.90 1.17
C PHE A 8 -8.59 -14.71 0.28
N ALA A 9 -9.50 -13.85 0.74
CA ALA A 9 -9.86 -12.66 -0.02
C ALA A 9 -8.57 -11.89 -0.28
N ILE A 10 -8.32 -11.50 -1.54
CA ILE A 10 -7.22 -10.60 -1.88
C ILE A 10 -7.30 -9.44 -0.90
N SER A 11 -6.28 -9.31 -0.05
CA SER A 11 -6.19 -8.32 1.02
C SER A 11 -6.72 -6.96 0.54
N TYR A 12 -7.65 -6.29 1.25
CA TYR A 12 -8.26 -5.01 0.80
C TYR A 12 -7.20 -4.00 0.38
N PRO A 13 -6.12 -3.84 1.17
CA PRO A 13 -5.07 -2.91 0.84
C PRO A 13 -4.28 -3.36 -0.40
N LEU A 14 -4.19 -4.67 -0.68
CA LEU A 14 -3.65 -5.24 -1.91
C LEU A 14 -4.57 -4.96 -3.12
N ALA A 15 -5.87 -5.19 -2.99
CA ALA A 15 -6.84 -4.90 -4.04
C ALA A 15 -6.89 -3.39 -4.37
N LYS A 16 -6.84 -2.53 -3.36
CA LYS A 16 -6.81 -1.06 -3.52
C LYS A 16 -5.50 -0.56 -4.12
N ALA A 17 -4.36 -1.16 -3.75
CA ALA A 17 -3.07 -0.84 -4.37
C ALA A 17 -3.03 -1.29 -5.84
N LEU A 18 -3.55 -2.49 -6.14
CA LEU A 18 -3.67 -3.02 -7.51
C LEU A 18 -4.63 -2.20 -8.38
N ASP A 19 -5.78 -1.79 -7.85
CA ASP A 19 -6.78 -0.96 -8.56
C ASP A 19 -6.19 0.41 -8.94
N LYS A 20 -5.48 1.07 -8.00
CA LYS A 20 -4.75 2.33 -8.27
C LYS A 20 -3.66 2.18 -9.33
N MET A 21 -3.08 0.99 -9.52
CA MET A 21 -2.10 0.72 -10.57
C MET A 21 -2.75 0.43 -11.92
N GLN A 22 -3.89 -0.28 -11.95
CA GLN A 22 -4.65 -0.52 -13.17
C GLN A 22 -5.26 0.77 -13.75
N ASP A 23 -5.70 1.69 -12.89
CA ASP A 23 -6.19 3.01 -13.31
C ASP A 23 -5.07 3.88 -13.94
N ARG A 24 -3.80 3.71 -13.54
CA ARG A 24 -2.66 4.47 -14.09
C ARG A 24 -2.30 4.07 -15.53
N ASN A 25 -2.65 2.84 -15.96
CA ASN A 25 -2.37 2.30 -17.29
C ASN A 25 -3.56 2.38 -18.25
N ARG A 26 -4.74 2.86 -17.81
CA ARG A 26 -5.91 3.04 -18.68
C ARG A 26 -6.11 4.52 -18.98
N GLY A 27 -6.06 4.87 -20.27
CA GLY A 27 -6.60 6.14 -20.76
C GLY A 27 -8.09 6.29 -20.40
N PRO A 28 -8.69 7.48 -20.62
CA PRO A 28 -10.01 7.83 -20.14
C PRO A 28 -11.10 7.15 -20.97
N THR A 29 -11.23 5.83 -20.90
CA THR A 29 -12.34 5.11 -21.52
C THR A 29 -12.50 3.74 -20.89
N HIS A 30 -13.33 3.69 -19.85
CA HIS A 30 -14.39 2.69 -19.63
C HIS A 30 -14.86 2.82 -18.18
N GLN A 31 -16.05 3.40 -18.02
CA GLN A 31 -16.82 3.29 -16.79
C GLN A 31 -17.21 1.83 -16.60
N ILE A 32 -16.32 1.05 -16.00
CA ILE A 32 -16.72 -0.18 -15.33
C ILE A 32 -17.54 0.27 -14.12
N THR A 33 -18.77 -0.20 -14.04
CA THR A 33 -19.73 0.05 -12.97
C THR A 33 -19.05 -0.24 -11.62
N ARG A 34 -18.51 0.81 -10.97
CA ARG A 34 -17.95 0.70 -9.62
C ARG A 34 -19.10 0.39 -8.68
N CYS A 35 -19.20 -0.84 -8.19
CA CYS A 35 -19.99 -1.10 -6.98
C CYS A 35 -19.45 -0.15 -5.90
N PRO A 36 -20.28 0.72 -5.29
CA PRO A 36 -19.79 1.71 -4.35
C PRO A 36 -19.15 0.99 -3.16
N LEU A 37 -17.85 1.25 -2.94
CA LEU A 37 -17.06 0.74 -1.81
C LEU A 37 -17.72 0.99 -0.44
N ALA A 38 -18.68 1.91 -0.36
CA ALA A 38 -19.52 2.18 0.81
C ALA A 38 -20.34 0.96 1.30
N ASN A 39 -20.55 -0.06 0.47
CA ASN A 39 -21.27 -1.29 0.85
C ASN A 39 -20.39 -2.45 1.29
N MET A 40 -19.06 -2.32 1.24
CA MET A 40 -18.16 -3.43 1.58
C MET A 40 -17.83 -3.51 3.08
N PHE A 41 -17.71 -2.35 3.74
CA PHE A 41 -17.30 -2.30 5.15
C PHE A 41 -18.48 -2.34 6.11
N THR A 42 -18.25 -2.95 7.27
CA THR A 42 -19.26 -2.96 8.32
C THR A 42 -19.30 -1.61 9.02
N ASN A 43 -20.44 -1.30 9.62
CA ASN A 43 -20.65 -0.13 10.48
C ASN A 43 -21.51 -0.55 11.67
N ASN A 44 -21.73 0.34 12.65
CA ASN A 44 -22.49 0.03 13.86
C ASN A 44 -23.88 -0.54 13.54
N GLN A 45 -24.63 0.09 12.63
CA GLN A 45 -25.95 -0.37 12.23
C GLN A 45 -25.92 -1.78 11.62
N ARG A 46 -25.02 -2.04 10.66
CA ARG A 46 -24.85 -3.37 10.04
C ARG A 46 -24.41 -4.43 11.05
N GLN A 47 -23.62 -4.05 12.07
CA GLN A 47 -23.28 -4.97 13.15
C GLN A 47 -24.49 -5.30 14.00
N GLU A 48 -25.26 -4.31 14.43
CA GLU A 48 -26.46 -4.50 15.24
C GLU A 48 -27.47 -5.38 14.52
N GLU A 49 -27.72 -5.12 13.22
CA GLU A 49 -28.58 -5.93 12.36
C GLU A 49 -28.10 -7.38 12.25
N ARG A 50 -26.80 -7.61 12.08
CA ARG A 50 -26.22 -8.96 11.96
C ARG A 50 -26.14 -9.72 13.29
N THR A 51 -25.91 -9.00 14.38
CA THR A 51 -25.84 -9.56 15.73
C THR A 51 -27.24 -9.99 16.15
N GLY A 52 -28.25 -9.16 15.88
CA GLY A 52 -29.63 -9.42 16.29
C GLY A 52 -29.78 -9.51 17.80
N LYS A 53 -30.96 -9.94 18.26
CA LYS A 53 -31.35 -9.93 19.69
C LYS A 53 -30.49 -10.82 20.60
N TYR A 54 -29.89 -11.88 20.05
CA TYR A 54 -29.16 -12.90 20.82
C TYR A 54 -27.73 -13.12 20.32
N GLY A 55 -27.22 -12.24 19.46
CA GLY A 55 -25.85 -12.37 18.98
C GLY A 55 -24.82 -11.88 19.99
N THR A 56 -23.61 -12.43 19.89
CA THR A 56 -22.47 -11.97 20.67
C THR A 56 -21.99 -10.60 20.17
N PRO A 57 -21.79 -9.60 21.04
CA PRO A 57 -21.19 -8.32 20.66
C PRO A 57 -19.85 -8.51 19.96
N ARG A 58 -19.55 -7.66 18.96
CA ARG A 58 -18.35 -7.82 18.11
C ARG A 58 -17.06 -7.94 18.91
N VAL A 59 -16.84 -7.08 19.90
CA VAL A 59 -15.63 -7.10 20.72
C VAL A 59 -15.52 -8.40 21.54
N GLN A 60 -16.65 -8.89 22.07
CA GLN A 60 -16.68 -10.14 22.83
C GLN A 60 -16.38 -11.34 21.93
N TYR A 61 -16.94 -11.37 20.71
CA TYR A 61 -16.64 -12.44 19.77
C TYR A 61 -15.16 -12.48 19.38
N LEU A 62 -14.54 -11.32 19.15
CA LEU A 62 -13.09 -11.24 18.89
C LEU A 62 -12.26 -11.68 20.11
N GLN A 63 -12.66 -11.30 21.32
CA GLN A 63 -12.02 -11.77 22.56
C GLN A 63 -12.13 -13.28 22.74
N GLU A 64 -13.28 -13.87 22.40
CA GLU A 64 -13.50 -15.33 22.42
C GLU A 64 -12.56 -16.04 21.44
N LEU A 65 -12.30 -15.47 20.25
CA LEU A 65 -11.32 -16.02 19.31
C LEU A 65 -9.90 -15.96 19.86
N VAL A 66 -9.47 -14.82 20.44
CA VAL A 66 -8.14 -14.69 21.07
C VAL A 66 -7.98 -15.70 22.20
N THR A 67 -9.01 -15.86 23.04
CA THR A 67 -9.02 -16.83 24.15
C THR A 67 -8.94 -18.26 23.63
N GLN A 68 -9.66 -18.60 22.55
CA GLN A 68 -9.58 -19.92 21.94
C GLN A 68 -8.18 -20.19 21.36
N PHE A 69 -7.53 -19.19 20.75
CA PHE A 69 -6.17 -19.33 20.23
C PHE A 69 -5.17 -19.66 21.35
N GLN A 70 -5.24 -18.91 22.45
CA GLN A 70 -4.36 -19.10 23.61
C GLN A 70 -4.52 -20.48 24.27
N ASN A 71 -5.72 -21.04 24.26
CA ASN A 71 -6.03 -22.34 24.86
C ASN A 71 -5.95 -23.51 23.86
N ALA A 72 -5.73 -23.25 22.57
CA ALA A 72 -5.69 -24.31 21.56
C ALA A 72 -4.41 -25.13 21.68
N SER A 73 -4.56 -26.44 21.79
CA SER A 73 -3.46 -27.41 21.85
C SER A 73 -3.06 -27.98 20.49
N ASN A 74 -3.92 -27.84 19.46
CA ASN A 74 -3.66 -28.35 18.11
C ASN A 74 -3.47 -27.20 17.11
N GLU A 75 -2.55 -27.40 16.17
CA GLU A 75 -2.17 -26.38 15.19
C GLU A 75 -3.31 -26.03 14.23
N GLU A 76 -4.09 -27.01 13.78
CA GLU A 76 -5.21 -26.78 12.84
C GLU A 76 -6.24 -25.80 13.41
N SER A 77 -6.52 -25.88 14.72
CA SER A 77 -7.41 -24.92 15.39
C SER A 77 -6.80 -23.54 15.45
N LYS A 78 -5.50 -23.43 15.78
CA LYS A 78 -4.77 -22.15 15.77
C LYS A 78 -4.83 -21.52 14.38
N GLU A 79 -4.53 -22.28 13.33
CA GLU A 79 -4.59 -21.83 11.93
C GLU A 79 -5.96 -21.26 11.57
N LYS A 80 -7.04 -21.99 11.87
CA LYS A 80 -8.42 -21.55 11.63
C LYS A 80 -8.76 -20.26 12.36
N ILE A 81 -8.30 -20.12 13.61
CA ILE A 81 -8.57 -18.93 14.42
C ILE A 81 -7.82 -17.71 13.88
N VAL A 82 -6.53 -17.85 13.56
CA VAL A 82 -5.71 -16.76 13.00
C VAL A 82 -6.23 -16.34 11.63
N ALA A 83 -6.61 -17.29 10.78
CA ALA A 83 -7.25 -16.98 9.50
C ALA A 83 -8.54 -16.17 9.68
N ASN A 84 -9.36 -16.52 10.69
CA ASN A 84 -10.58 -15.77 11.00
C ASN A 84 -10.27 -14.35 11.48
N LEU A 85 -9.31 -14.19 12.40
CA LEU A 85 -8.85 -12.89 12.86
C LEU A 85 -8.30 -12.03 11.71
N ALA A 86 -7.50 -12.62 10.81
CA ALA A 86 -6.95 -11.93 9.64
C ALA A 86 -8.06 -11.47 8.67
N ASN A 87 -9.14 -12.24 8.53
CA ASN A 87 -10.31 -11.82 7.77
C ASN A 87 -11.05 -10.64 8.44
N PHE A 88 -11.16 -10.61 9.77
CA PHE A 88 -11.72 -9.45 10.47
C PHE A 88 -10.85 -8.20 10.31
N ALA A 89 -9.53 -8.36 10.23
CA ALA A 89 -8.60 -7.27 9.96
C ALA A 89 -8.77 -6.63 8.57
N TYR A 90 -9.54 -7.23 7.66
CA TYR A 90 -9.85 -6.60 6.37
C TYR A 90 -10.70 -5.33 6.53
N ASP A 91 -11.52 -5.25 7.57
CA ASP A 91 -12.52 -4.21 7.77
C ASP A 91 -12.09 -3.21 8.86
N PRO A 92 -11.88 -1.91 8.54
CA PRO A 92 -11.45 -0.90 9.50
C PRO A 92 -12.35 -0.75 10.72
N PHE A 93 -13.62 -1.14 10.61
CA PHE A 93 -14.54 -1.22 11.75
C PHE A 93 -13.94 -1.98 12.94
N ASN A 94 -13.14 -3.02 12.68
CA ASN A 94 -12.59 -3.87 13.73
C ASN A 94 -11.28 -3.32 14.32
N TYR A 95 -10.60 -2.35 13.70
CA TYR A 95 -9.23 -1.97 14.06
C TYR A 95 -9.05 -1.56 15.53
N THR A 96 -9.99 -0.79 16.07
CA THR A 96 -9.92 -0.41 17.49
C THR A 96 -10.04 -1.62 18.41
N PHE A 97 -10.91 -2.59 18.08
CA PHE A 97 -11.02 -3.83 18.86
C PHE A 97 -9.77 -4.70 18.71
N LEU A 98 -9.21 -4.81 17.50
CA LEU A 98 -7.98 -5.57 17.26
C LEU A 98 -6.80 -5.02 18.06
N ARG A 99 -6.66 -3.71 18.16
CA ARG A 99 -5.66 -3.06 19.04
C ARG A 99 -5.95 -3.31 20.51
N GLN A 100 -7.20 -3.14 20.95
CA GLN A 100 -7.59 -3.37 22.35
C GLN A 100 -7.32 -4.81 22.80
N LEU A 101 -7.42 -5.76 21.89
CA LEU A 101 -7.26 -7.20 22.14
C LEU A 101 -5.85 -7.72 21.80
N ASN A 102 -4.89 -6.83 21.50
CA ASN A 102 -3.52 -7.17 21.13
C ASN A 102 -3.40 -8.18 19.97
N VAL A 103 -4.34 -8.11 19.01
CA VAL A 103 -4.37 -9.05 17.87
C VAL A 103 -3.23 -8.77 16.88
N LEU A 104 -2.73 -7.53 16.82
CA LEU A 104 -1.59 -7.21 15.96
C LEU A 104 -0.32 -7.91 16.46
N GLU A 105 -0.11 -7.93 17.76
CA GLU A 105 0.97 -8.64 18.43
C GLU A 105 0.81 -10.16 18.25
N LEU A 106 -0.41 -10.68 18.40
CA LEU A 106 -0.71 -12.09 18.10
C LEU A 106 -0.34 -12.45 16.65
N PHE A 107 -0.59 -11.58 15.67
CA PHE A 107 -0.15 -11.82 14.30
C PHE A 107 1.38 -11.82 14.16
N LEU A 108 2.09 -10.95 14.89
CA LEU A 108 3.56 -10.95 14.89
C LEU A 108 4.10 -12.24 15.51
N ASP A 109 3.53 -12.70 16.63
CA ASP A 109 3.89 -13.98 17.25
C ASP A 109 3.71 -15.12 16.24
N CYS A 110 2.59 -15.15 15.51
CA CYS A 110 2.35 -16.14 14.45
C CYS A 110 3.40 -16.13 13.33
N ILE A 111 4.01 -14.98 13.00
CA ILE A 111 5.07 -14.89 11.97
C ILE A 111 6.36 -15.58 12.45
N THR A 112 6.55 -15.72 13.76
CA THR A 112 7.75 -16.37 14.33
C THR A 112 7.59 -17.88 14.51
N GLU A 113 6.38 -18.41 14.33
CA GLU A 113 6.09 -19.83 14.46
C GLU A 113 6.70 -20.66 13.31
N PRO A 114 7.07 -21.93 13.54
CA PRO A 114 7.56 -22.81 12.48
C PRO A 114 6.47 -23.25 11.49
N ASN A 115 5.20 -23.14 11.88
CA ASN A 115 4.07 -23.54 11.05
C ASN A 115 3.82 -22.49 9.95
N GLU A 116 4.05 -22.86 8.69
CA GLU A 116 3.93 -21.97 7.54
C GLU A 116 2.53 -21.35 7.35
N ARG A 117 1.46 -22.02 7.81
CA ARG A 117 0.09 -21.49 7.76
C ARG A 117 -0.12 -20.39 8.78
N LEU A 118 0.43 -20.56 10.00
CA LEU A 118 0.40 -19.49 11.00
C LEU A 118 1.18 -18.28 10.50
N VAL A 119 2.35 -18.49 9.88
CA VAL A 119 3.12 -17.40 9.27
C VAL A 119 2.31 -16.71 8.16
N GLU A 120 1.74 -17.47 7.22
CA GLU A 120 0.93 -16.95 6.11
C GLU A 120 -0.24 -16.09 6.62
N PHE A 121 -0.99 -16.59 7.61
CA PHE A 121 -2.15 -15.88 8.15
C PHE A 121 -1.76 -14.71 9.06
N GLY A 122 -0.66 -14.82 9.80
CA GLY A 122 -0.09 -13.73 10.60
C GLY A 122 0.28 -12.55 9.71
N ILE A 123 1.11 -12.76 8.68
CA ILE A 123 1.47 -11.67 7.75
C ILE A 123 0.26 -11.16 6.96
N GLY A 124 -0.71 -12.02 6.64
CA GLY A 124 -1.97 -11.61 6.03
C GLY A 124 -2.77 -10.66 6.91
N GLY A 125 -2.86 -10.94 8.20
CA GLY A 125 -3.49 -10.06 9.20
C GLY A 125 -2.78 -8.71 9.35
N ILE A 126 -1.44 -8.71 9.37
CA ILE A 126 -0.62 -7.49 9.37
C ILE A 126 -0.88 -6.67 8.11
N CYS A 127 -0.80 -7.28 6.93
CA CYS A 127 -1.05 -6.62 5.64
C CYS A 127 -2.45 -5.98 5.58
N ASN A 128 -3.48 -6.69 6.07
CA ASN A 128 -4.84 -6.16 6.15
C ASN A 128 -4.98 -4.97 7.12
N SER A 129 -4.13 -4.89 8.15
CA SER A 129 -4.25 -3.90 9.22
C SER A 129 -3.45 -2.61 8.96
N CYS A 130 -2.31 -2.69 8.26
CA CYS A 130 -1.34 -1.60 8.17
C CYS A 130 -1.78 -0.41 7.31
N ALA A 131 -2.90 -0.51 6.58
CA ALA A 131 -3.49 0.64 5.90
C ALA A 131 -3.95 1.75 6.87
N ASP A 132 -4.19 1.40 8.13
CA ASP A 132 -4.44 2.35 9.21
C ASP A 132 -3.12 2.74 9.91
N PRO A 133 -2.77 4.04 9.96
CA PRO A 133 -1.52 4.50 10.57
C PRO A 133 -1.36 4.10 12.05
N ALA A 134 -2.46 4.03 12.82
CA ALA A 134 -2.38 3.61 14.22
C ALA A 134 -2.00 2.12 14.36
N ASN A 135 -2.53 1.26 13.49
CA ASN A 135 -2.08 -0.14 13.42
C ASN A 135 -0.62 -0.25 12.96
N ALA A 136 -0.23 0.49 11.92
CA ALA A 136 1.15 0.50 11.43
C ALA A 136 2.16 0.95 12.52
N ALA A 137 1.77 1.91 13.37
CA ALA A 137 2.55 2.35 14.51
C ALA A 137 2.73 1.23 15.55
N VAL A 138 1.66 0.51 15.92
CA VAL A 138 1.75 -0.65 16.84
C VAL A 138 2.68 -1.72 16.27
N VAL A 139 2.50 -2.10 15.00
CA VAL A 139 3.36 -3.10 14.33
C VAL A 139 4.83 -2.68 14.34
N THR A 140 5.11 -1.40 14.09
CA THR A 140 6.48 -0.86 14.12
C THR A 140 7.06 -0.90 15.54
N GLN A 141 6.29 -0.45 16.54
CA GLN A 141 6.71 -0.40 17.95
C GLN A 141 6.99 -1.80 18.52
N CYS A 142 6.25 -2.82 18.07
CA CYS A 142 6.44 -4.21 18.46
C CYS A 142 7.54 -4.93 17.65
N GLY A 143 8.39 -4.20 16.91
CA GLY A 143 9.50 -4.80 16.17
C GLY A 143 9.06 -5.63 14.95
N GLY A 144 7.90 -5.32 14.36
CA GLY A 144 7.35 -6.10 13.25
C GLY A 144 8.09 -5.93 11.92
N ILE A 145 8.84 -4.85 11.71
CA ILE A 145 9.50 -4.56 10.42
C ILE A 145 10.48 -5.67 10.00
N PRO A 146 11.46 -6.09 10.85
CA PRO A 146 12.34 -7.22 10.52
C PRO A 146 11.58 -8.50 10.18
N LEU A 147 10.49 -8.80 10.89
CA LEU A 147 9.66 -9.99 10.66
C LEU A 147 8.98 -9.94 9.28
N VAL A 148 8.41 -8.78 8.92
CA VAL A 148 7.79 -8.56 7.61
C VAL A 148 8.83 -8.65 6.48
N ILE A 149 10.03 -8.10 6.67
CA ILE A 149 11.13 -8.20 5.69
C ILE A 149 11.55 -9.67 5.50
N GLN A 150 11.69 -10.43 6.59
CA GLN A 150 12.02 -11.86 6.53
C GLN A 150 11.00 -12.64 5.70
N CYS A 151 9.70 -12.31 5.80
CA CYS A 151 8.64 -12.94 5.01
C CYS A 151 8.83 -12.80 3.49
N LEU A 152 9.62 -11.82 3.00
CA LEU A 152 9.96 -11.73 1.58
C LEU A 152 10.74 -12.94 1.08
N SER A 153 11.46 -13.65 1.94
CA SER A 153 12.23 -14.85 1.56
C SER A 153 11.46 -16.16 1.71
N SER A 154 10.15 -16.09 2.02
CA SER A 154 9.33 -17.28 2.24
C SER A 154 9.16 -18.11 0.95
N PRO A 155 9.15 -19.46 1.04
CA PRO A 155 8.77 -20.31 -0.09
C PRO A 155 7.26 -20.23 -0.40
N VAL A 156 6.46 -19.74 0.56
CA VAL A 156 5.00 -19.61 0.41
C VAL A 156 4.66 -18.32 -0.33
N ARG A 157 4.11 -18.45 -1.54
CA ARG A 157 3.82 -17.31 -2.42
C ARG A 157 2.93 -16.25 -1.77
N ASN A 158 1.93 -16.67 -1.00
CA ASN A 158 1.00 -15.75 -0.34
C ASN A 158 1.70 -14.93 0.75
N THR A 159 2.59 -15.55 1.53
CA THR A 159 3.41 -14.87 2.53
C THR A 159 4.22 -13.73 1.92
N VAL A 160 4.85 -13.97 0.76
CA VAL A 160 5.61 -12.94 0.02
C VAL A 160 4.68 -11.81 -0.48
N ASN A 161 3.50 -12.15 -1.01
CA ASN A 161 2.51 -11.14 -1.45
C ASN A 161 2.07 -10.24 -0.28
N TYR A 162 1.76 -10.83 0.88
CA TYR A 162 1.35 -10.06 2.05
C TYR A 162 2.51 -9.25 2.62
N ALA A 163 3.74 -9.75 2.58
CA ALA A 163 4.91 -8.99 3.00
C ALA A 163 5.12 -7.74 2.13
N LEU A 164 5.11 -7.89 0.80
CA LEU A 164 5.20 -6.75 -0.13
C LEU A 164 4.06 -5.73 0.11
N GLY A 165 2.83 -6.22 0.30
CA GLY A 165 1.66 -5.40 0.61
C GLY A 165 1.80 -4.66 1.96
N ALA A 166 2.26 -5.35 3.01
CA ALA A 166 2.47 -4.75 4.32
C ALA A 166 3.55 -3.66 4.26
N LEU A 167 4.70 -3.93 3.61
CA LEU A 167 5.78 -2.95 3.45
C LEU A 167 5.33 -1.68 2.71
N TYR A 168 4.44 -1.80 1.72
CA TYR A 168 3.88 -0.65 1.02
C TYR A 168 3.17 0.34 1.95
N TYR A 169 2.52 -0.16 3.01
CA TYR A 169 1.82 0.66 4.00
C TYR A 169 2.69 1.02 5.20
N LEU A 170 3.56 0.11 5.64
CA LEU A 170 4.45 0.33 6.78
C LEU A 170 5.51 1.39 6.49
N CYS A 171 6.07 1.43 5.27
CA CYS A 171 7.12 2.39 4.91
C CYS A 171 6.60 3.83 4.99
N ASN A 172 7.22 4.62 5.86
CA ASN A 172 6.95 6.03 6.09
C ASN A 172 8.22 6.73 6.62
N GLU A 173 8.16 8.05 6.82
CA GLU A 173 9.31 8.86 7.24
C GLU A 173 10.02 8.37 8.51
N LEU A 174 9.30 7.73 9.44
CA LEU A 174 9.85 7.28 10.72
C LEU A 174 10.63 5.96 10.61
N ASN A 175 10.38 5.17 9.57
CA ASN A 175 10.94 3.82 9.46
C ASN A 175 11.53 3.50 8.06
N LYS A 176 11.58 4.49 7.16
CA LYS A 176 12.12 4.35 5.82
C LYS A 176 13.58 3.91 5.81
N GLU A 177 14.39 4.32 6.78
CA GLU A 177 15.80 3.92 6.86
C GLU A 177 15.97 2.42 7.13
N ASP A 178 15.00 1.81 7.83
CA ASP A 178 15.00 0.37 8.08
C ASP A 178 14.44 -0.44 6.92
N ILE A 179 13.40 0.08 6.26
CA ILE A 179 12.70 -0.63 5.18
C ILE A 179 13.41 -0.45 3.83
N LEU A 180 14.03 0.70 3.57
CA LEU A 180 14.71 1.03 2.31
C LEU A 180 16.21 0.69 2.32
N LYS A 181 16.64 -0.23 3.19
CA LYS A 181 18.01 -0.77 3.14
C LYS A 181 18.29 -1.37 1.75
N PRO A 182 19.50 -1.18 1.19
CA PRO A 182 19.83 -1.61 -0.17
C PRO A 182 19.45 -3.06 -0.45
N GLU A 183 19.73 -3.97 0.49
CA GLU A 183 19.43 -5.40 0.37
C GLU A 183 17.92 -5.69 0.26
N VAL A 184 17.08 -4.90 0.95
CA VAL A 184 15.61 -5.04 0.88
C VAL A 184 15.10 -4.50 -0.45
N VAL A 185 15.58 -3.33 -0.86
CA VAL A 185 15.20 -2.71 -2.14
C VAL A 185 15.60 -3.62 -3.32
N ASP A 186 16.77 -4.25 -3.27
CA ASP A 186 17.23 -5.17 -4.31
C ASP A 186 16.38 -6.45 -4.39
N VAL A 187 15.92 -6.98 -3.26
CA VAL A 187 14.93 -8.07 -3.23
C VAL A 187 13.63 -7.63 -3.92
N ILE A 188 13.12 -6.43 -3.59
CA ILE A 188 11.87 -5.90 -4.17
C ILE A 188 12.03 -5.65 -5.68
N LYS A 189 13.15 -5.10 -6.14
CA LYS A 189 13.46 -4.94 -7.57
C LYS A 189 13.48 -6.28 -8.31
N ARG A 190 14.02 -7.33 -7.70
CA ARG A 190 13.96 -8.69 -8.28
C ARG A 190 12.53 -9.21 -8.42
N TYR A 191 11.66 -8.93 -7.44
CA TYR A 191 10.24 -9.25 -7.56
C TYR A 191 9.54 -8.44 -8.66
N ALA A 192 9.88 -7.15 -8.80
CA ALA A 192 9.37 -6.29 -9.86
C ALA A 192 9.70 -6.84 -11.26
N ALA A 193 10.95 -7.28 -11.46
CA ALA A 193 11.42 -7.88 -12.71
C ALA A 193 10.99 -9.35 -12.93
N SER A 194 10.37 -9.98 -11.94
CA SER A 194 10.07 -11.41 -12.00
C SER A 194 8.81 -11.72 -12.81
N ALA A 195 8.94 -12.62 -13.78
CA ALA A 195 7.81 -13.20 -14.51
C ALA A 195 7.08 -14.31 -13.72
N ILE A 196 7.57 -14.69 -12.53
CA ILE A 196 7.06 -15.83 -11.74
C ILE A 196 5.65 -15.55 -11.16
N SER A 197 5.35 -14.28 -10.87
CA SER A 197 4.04 -13.88 -10.39
C SER A 197 3.73 -12.44 -10.80
N VAL A 198 2.66 -12.27 -11.58
CA VAL A 198 2.11 -10.93 -11.90
C VAL A 198 1.79 -10.16 -10.62
N SER A 199 1.32 -10.84 -9.57
CA SER A 199 1.03 -10.20 -8.27
C SER A 199 2.28 -9.63 -7.60
N PHE A 200 3.41 -10.36 -7.63
CA PHE A 200 4.68 -9.90 -7.05
C PHE A 200 5.19 -8.70 -7.81
N SER A 201 5.21 -8.79 -9.15
CA SER A 201 5.69 -7.71 -10.00
C SER A 201 4.89 -6.43 -9.75
N ASN A 202 3.56 -6.51 -9.79
CA ASN A 202 2.70 -5.35 -9.54
C ASN A 202 2.93 -4.73 -8.15
N LEU A 203 2.93 -5.54 -7.09
CA LEU A 203 3.13 -5.05 -5.73
C LEU A 203 4.49 -4.39 -5.53
N ALA A 204 5.53 -5.03 -6.05
CA ALA A 204 6.89 -4.53 -5.98
C ALA A 204 7.03 -3.20 -6.73
N HIS A 205 6.46 -3.09 -7.94
CA HIS A 205 6.39 -1.82 -8.65
C HIS A 205 5.62 -0.76 -7.84
N ALA A 206 4.47 -1.10 -7.25
CA ALA A 206 3.72 -0.17 -6.39
C ALA A 206 4.56 0.37 -5.23
N PHE A 207 5.32 -0.51 -4.59
CA PHE A 207 6.22 -0.16 -3.50
C PHE A 207 7.32 0.77 -3.98
N LEU A 208 8.03 0.39 -5.05
CA LEU A 208 9.14 1.16 -5.60
C LEU A 208 8.66 2.55 -6.05
N ASP A 209 7.60 2.63 -6.85
CA ASP A 209 7.00 3.90 -7.31
C ASP A 209 6.69 4.86 -6.16
N LYS A 210 6.22 4.33 -5.03
CA LYS A 210 5.77 5.15 -3.90
C LYS A 210 6.93 5.62 -3.03
N HIS A 211 7.90 4.76 -2.79
CA HIS A 211 8.90 4.95 -1.73
C HIS A 211 10.33 5.12 -2.22
N VAL A 212 10.61 4.64 -3.43
CA VAL A 212 11.91 4.74 -4.08
C VAL A 212 11.73 5.63 -5.30
N GLN A 213 11.75 6.95 -5.09
CA GLN A 213 11.77 7.88 -6.21
C GLN A 213 13.02 7.57 -7.05
N THR A 214 12.83 7.25 -8.33
CA THR A 214 13.94 7.18 -9.27
C THR A 214 14.51 8.58 -9.41
N GLU A 215 15.77 8.78 -9.03
CA GLU A 215 16.53 10.01 -9.31
C GLU A 215 16.83 10.21 -10.81
N ASP A 216 15.99 9.70 -11.72
CA ASP A 216 16.24 9.70 -13.16
C ASP A 216 15.72 10.97 -13.88
N HIS A 217 15.26 12.00 -13.16
CA HIS A 217 14.71 13.21 -13.78
C HIS A 217 15.58 14.49 -13.69
N VAL A 218 16.82 14.42 -13.21
CA VAL A 218 17.72 15.61 -13.15
C VAL A 218 18.76 15.67 -14.29
N SER A 219 18.90 14.63 -15.12
CA SER A 219 19.99 14.58 -16.11
C SER A 219 19.60 14.91 -17.57
N LEU A 220 18.37 15.36 -17.86
CA LEU A 220 17.93 15.67 -19.25
C LEU A 220 17.64 17.16 -19.53
N ARG A 221 18.16 18.09 -18.72
CA ARG A 221 18.07 19.55 -18.99
C ARG A 221 19.38 20.31 -18.74
N LYS A 222 20.51 19.80 -19.20
CA LYS A 222 21.75 20.61 -19.28
C LYS A 222 22.34 20.82 -20.67
N ASP A 223 21.82 20.17 -21.71
CA ASP A 223 22.43 20.28 -23.04
C ASP A 223 21.51 21.04 -24.02
N ILE A 224 21.27 22.33 -23.75
CA ILE A 224 20.97 23.31 -24.80
C ILE A 224 21.71 24.61 -24.44
N GLU A 225 23.01 24.64 -24.69
CA GLU A 225 23.72 25.90 -24.94
C GLU A 225 23.33 26.40 -26.34
N PRO A 226 22.91 27.67 -26.51
CA PRO A 226 22.80 28.25 -27.83
C PRO A 226 24.20 28.64 -28.33
N ASN A 227 24.67 27.96 -29.38
CA ASN A 227 25.87 28.33 -30.12
C ASN A 227 25.75 29.75 -30.66
N GLU A 228 26.69 30.61 -30.26
CA GLU A 228 27.02 31.85 -30.97
C GLU A 228 27.61 31.51 -32.34
N GLU A 229 26.88 31.80 -33.41
CA GLU A 229 27.48 31.93 -34.74
C GLU A 229 27.77 33.39 -35.04
N THR A 230 29.05 33.71 -34.98
CA THR A 230 29.68 34.89 -35.55
C THR A 230 29.51 34.92 -37.07
N HIS A 231 28.91 35.97 -37.62
CA HIS A 231 29.18 36.39 -39.00
C HIS A 231 29.48 37.88 -39.07
N THR A 232 30.67 38.14 -39.58
CA THR A 232 31.33 39.43 -39.74
C THR A 232 30.88 40.17 -41.00
N GLY A 233 30.71 41.49 -40.89
CA GLY A 233 31.16 42.42 -41.93
C GLY A 233 30.11 43.34 -42.55
N GLY A 234 30.34 44.66 -42.43
CA GLY A 234 29.88 45.64 -43.43
C GLY A 234 29.25 46.92 -42.87
N ASN A 235 30.07 47.97 -42.77
CA ASN A 235 29.73 49.34 -42.36
C ASN A 235 28.62 50.00 -43.19
N ASP A 236 27.87 50.94 -42.60
CA ASP A 236 27.99 52.38 -42.94
C ASP A 236 27.17 53.28 -41.99
N SER A 237 27.79 54.42 -41.67
CA SER A 237 27.35 55.53 -40.82
C SER A 237 26.26 56.40 -41.47
N TYR A 238 25.43 57.10 -40.68
CA TYR A 238 25.22 58.58 -40.68
C TYR A 238 23.93 59.00 -39.92
N MET A 239 24.13 59.82 -38.87
CA MET A 239 23.41 61.06 -38.46
C MET A 239 21.87 61.12 -38.36
N GLU A 240 21.39 61.24 -37.12
CA GLU A 240 20.57 62.33 -36.52
C GLU A 240 19.66 63.21 -37.42
N LEU A 241 18.36 63.30 -37.09
CA LEU A 241 17.58 64.55 -36.81
C LEU A 241 16.05 64.32 -36.83
N ASP A 242 15.37 64.88 -35.82
CA ASP A 242 14.03 65.51 -35.72
C ASP A 242 12.96 65.15 -36.78
N THR A 243 11.66 64.97 -36.48
CA THR A 243 10.71 66.01 -36.02
C THR A 243 9.29 65.38 -35.94
N TYR A 244 8.47 65.74 -34.94
CA TYR A 244 6.99 65.63 -35.03
C TYR A 244 6.44 66.84 -35.81
N PRO A 245 5.31 66.69 -36.55
CA PRO A 245 4.10 67.33 -36.05
C PRO A 245 2.76 66.61 -36.35
N GLU A 246 1.85 66.78 -35.39
CA GLU A 246 0.43 67.17 -35.46
C GLU A 246 -0.57 66.73 -36.55
N GLU A 247 -1.78 66.45 -36.02
CA GLU A 247 -3.13 66.64 -36.59
C GLU A 247 -3.59 65.70 -37.72
N THR A 248 -4.72 65.00 -37.59
CA THR A 248 -6.05 65.60 -37.46
C THR A 248 -7.09 64.58 -36.97
N ASN A 249 -7.90 65.05 -36.04
CA ASN A 249 -9.16 64.47 -35.62
C ASN A 249 -10.26 64.95 -36.59
N ILE A 250 -11.03 64.05 -37.21
CA ILE A 250 -12.34 64.39 -37.78
C ILE A 250 -13.38 63.40 -37.24
N ARG A 251 -14.37 64.01 -36.59
CA ARG A 251 -15.56 63.47 -35.94
C ARG A 251 -16.52 62.77 -36.91
N SER A 252 -17.30 61.82 -36.39
CA SER A 252 -18.78 61.78 -36.40
C SER A 252 -19.26 60.66 -35.50
#